data_AF-A0A5B8Z498-F1
#
_entry.id   AF-A0A5B8Z498-F1
#
_cell.length_a   1.000
_cell.length_b   1.000
_cell.length_c   1.000
_cell.angle_alpha   90.00
_cell.angle_beta   90.00
_cell.angle_gamma   90.00
#
_symmetry.space_group_name_H-M   'P 1'
#
loop_
_entity.id
_entity.type
_entity.pdbx_description
1 polymer ?
#
loop_
_entity_poly.entity_id
_entity_poly.type
_entity_poly.pdbx_seq_one_letter_code
_entity_poly.pdbx_strand_id
1 'polypeptide(L)'
;MKKKIILRFLLLIIIIVISFNIFQYFTSNTNSQLLSDLEGTVYYTERIEGVLTLFKSDASLQNKTLIYSHKGKGNDSYGDYNDNIIDFYYDKTSKTIYFIAMNNGSWSLFSLKEKENKPTLLQKEVMETDKGYIQNQFNKLTVSSKKGSLYLLENGNEKTIKKFYGLYDEKFTGYQPIGFSPDGKYLVYHSMEHLTPFGTLLEGFVNNSFGNTYIMDLSTMESAKFIDAYKIQWIID
;
A
#
# COMPACT_ATOMS: atom_id res chain seq x y z
N MET A 1 23.53 -2.11 -46.17
CA MET A 1 22.11 -1.93 -45.76
C MET A 1 21.77 -2.53 -44.40
N LYS A 2 22.09 -3.81 -44.13
CA LYS A 2 21.73 -4.50 -42.87
C LYS A 2 22.17 -3.78 -41.58
N LYS A 3 23.41 -3.25 -41.52
CA LYS A 3 23.91 -2.49 -40.35
C LYS A 3 23.14 -1.19 -40.07
N LYS A 4 22.70 -0.47 -41.12
CA LYS A 4 21.89 0.76 -40.97
C LYS A 4 20.47 0.45 -40.49
N ILE A 5 19.90 -0.70 -40.87
CA ILE A 5 18.58 -1.17 -40.41
C ILE A 5 18.65 -1.59 -38.94
N ILE A 6 19.67 -2.36 -38.55
CA ILE A 6 19.90 -2.74 -37.15
C ILE A 6 20.08 -1.50 -36.26
N LEU A 7 20.89 -0.53 -36.71
CA LEU A 7 21.10 0.72 -35.96
C LEU A 7 19.81 1.52 -35.77
N ARG A 8 18.93 1.56 -36.80
CA ARG A 8 17.61 2.22 -36.70
C ARG A 8 16.68 1.49 -35.72
N PHE A 9 16.66 0.16 -35.74
CA PHE A 9 15.90 -0.62 -34.78
C PHE A 9 16.39 -0.42 -33.34
N LEU A 10 17.71 -0.41 -33.15
CA LEU A 10 18.30 -0.18 -31.83
C LEU A 10 17.98 1.22 -31.30
N LEU A 11 18.05 2.24 -32.17
CA LEU A 11 17.65 3.61 -31.84
C LEU A 11 16.17 3.69 -31.47
N LEU A 12 15.30 3.00 -32.20
CA LEU A 12 13.86 2.94 -31.91
C LEU A 12 13.60 2.30 -30.54
N ILE A 13 14.27 1.19 -30.21
CA ILE A 13 14.16 0.54 -28.91
C ILE A 13 14.61 1.50 -27.80
N ILE A 14 15.74 2.19 -27.97
CA ILE A 14 16.23 3.18 -27.00
C ILE A 14 15.21 4.30 -26.80
N ILE A 15 14.64 4.85 -27.88
CA ILE A 15 13.61 5.91 -27.79
C ILE A 15 12.38 5.40 -27.05
N ILE A 16 11.92 4.18 -27.32
CA ILE A 16 10.78 3.56 -26.62
C ILE A 16 11.09 3.42 -25.14
N VAL A 17 12.27 2.92 -24.77
CA VAL A 17 12.70 2.75 -23.38
C VAL A 17 12.79 4.10 -22.66
N ILE A 18 13.39 5.11 -23.28
CA ILE A 18 13.48 6.46 -22.69
C ILE A 18 12.08 7.06 -22.52
N SER A 19 11.24 6.99 -23.55
CA SER A 19 9.86 7.53 -23.50
C SER A 19 9.02 6.83 -22.43
N PHE A 20 9.18 5.52 -22.28
CA PHE A 20 8.52 4.74 -21.23
C PHE A 20 8.99 5.16 -19.84
N ASN A 21 10.30 5.32 -19.62
CA ASN A 21 10.82 5.80 -18.33
C ASN A 21 10.34 7.22 -18.00
N ILE A 22 10.31 8.11 -18.98
CA ILE A 22 9.79 9.47 -18.81
C ILE A 22 8.30 9.43 -18.45
N PHE A 23 7.51 8.62 -19.17
CA PHE A 23 6.09 8.44 -18.88
C PHE A 23 5.87 7.93 -17.45
N GLN A 24 6.61 6.91 -17.02
CA GLN A 24 6.54 6.36 -15.66
C GLN A 24 6.95 7.37 -14.58
N TYR A 25 7.93 8.22 -14.88
CA TYR A 25 8.33 9.30 -13.98
C TYR A 25 7.24 10.35 -13.80
N PHE A 26 6.54 10.72 -14.89
CA PHE A 26 5.44 11.69 -14.80
C PHE A 26 4.21 11.09 -14.12
N THR A 27 3.85 9.84 -14.42
CA THR A 27 2.70 9.18 -13.78
C THR A 27 2.94 8.98 -12.29
N SER A 28 4.15 8.62 -11.87
CA SER A 28 4.48 8.43 -10.45
C SER A 28 4.45 9.73 -9.63
N ASN A 29 4.72 10.89 -10.27
CA ASN A 29 4.70 12.21 -9.61
C ASN A 29 3.39 12.98 -9.79
N THR A 30 2.41 12.42 -10.49
CA THR A 30 1.12 13.07 -10.75
C THR A 30 0.41 13.40 -9.43
N ASN A 31 0.02 14.66 -9.27
CA ASN A 31 -0.62 15.22 -8.08
C ASN A 31 0.12 14.96 -6.77
N SER A 32 1.44 14.79 -6.80
CA SER A 32 2.24 14.53 -5.60
C SER A 32 2.11 15.62 -4.52
N GLN A 33 1.72 16.86 -4.88
CA GLN A 33 1.37 17.90 -3.91
C GLN A 33 0.22 17.48 -2.97
N LEU A 34 -0.69 16.60 -3.39
CA LEU A 34 -1.76 16.11 -2.51
C LEU A 34 -1.20 15.48 -1.23
N LEU A 35 0.01 14.90 -1.27
CA LEU A 35 0.64 14.32 -0.10
C LEU A 35 1.04 15.38 0.95
N SER A 36 1.36 16.62 0.55
CA SER A 36 1.77 17.65 1.50
C SER A 36 0.62 18.15 2.38
N ASP A 37 -0.62 17.94 1.94
CA ASP A 37 -1.82 18.37 2.66
C ASP A 37 -2.32 17.30 3.65
N LEU A 38 -1.68 16.11 3.65
CA LEU A 38 -2.07 15.00 4.52
C LEU A 38 -1.57 15.22 5.94
N GLU A 39 -2.51 15.19 6.89
CA GLU A 39 -2.22 15.33 8.31
C GLU A 39 -2.14 13.97 9.02
N GLY A 40 -1.39 13.95 10.12
CA GLY A 40 -1.30 12.82 11.02
C GLY A 40 -0.12 11.88 10.74
N THR A 41 -0.16 10.74 11.42
CA THR A 41 0.86 9.69 11.38
C THR A 41 0.29 8.44 10.73
N VAL A 42 1.10 7.75 9.93
CA VAL A 42 0.78 6.45 9.34
C VAL A 42 1.77 5.38 9.80
N TYR A 43 1.23 4.22 10.16
CA TYR A 43 1.97 2.98 10.39
C TYR A 43 1.63 2.00 9.27
N TYR A 44 2.67 1.39 8.71
CA TYR A 44 2.53 0.55 7.54
C TYR A 44 3.68 -0.45 7.42
N THR A 45 3.44 -1.53 6.69
CA THR A 45 4.47 -2.52 6.37
C THR A 45 5.03 -2.31 4.97
N GLU A 46 6.33 -2.56 4.82
CA GLU A 46 7.03 -2.51 3.55
C GLU A 46 8.04 -3.67 3.49
N ARG A 47 8.19 -4.30 2.32
CA ARG A 47 9.14 -5.41 2.15
C ARG A 47 10.51 -4.87 1.75
N ILE A 48 11.49 -5.02 2.63
CA ILE A 48 12.89 -4.62 2.40
C ILE A 48 13.73 -5.90 2.29
N GLU A 49 14.33 -6.15 1.13
CA GLU A 49 15.16 -7.35 0.88
C GLU A 49 14.47 -8.68 1.28
N GLY A 50 13.16 -8.77 1.06
CA GLY A 50 12.38 -9.95 1.43
C GLY A 50 11.85 -9.97 2.86
N VAL A 51 12.25 -9.04 3.74
CA VAL A 51 11.76 -8.92 5.12
C VAL A 51 10.58 -7.96 5.20
N LEU A 52 9.46 -8.39 5.79
CA LEU A 52 8.32 -7.49 5.99
C LEU A 52 8.56 -6.64 7.24
N THR A 53 8.79 -5.34 7.02
CA THR A 53 9.25 -4.40 8.03
C THR A 53 8.14 -3.39 8.37
N LEU A 54 7.98 -3.03 9.64
CA LEU A 54 7.01 -2.04 10.11
C LEU A 54 7.69 -0.67 10.25
N PHE A 55 7.11 0.33 9.60
CA PHE A 55 7.54 1.72 9.63
C PHE A 55 6.45 2.63 10.22
N LYS A 56 6.88 3.80 10.67
CA LYS A 56 6.04 4.97 10.98
C LYS A 56 6.54 6.14 10.13
N SER A 57 5.63 6.95 9.61
CA SER A 57 5.97 8.24 8.98
C SER A 57 4.87 9.26 9.25
N ASP A 58 5.12 10.51 8.88
CA ASP A 58 4.04 11.47 8.67
C ASP A 58 3.15 10.98 7.52
N ALA A 59 1.88 11.38 7.50
CA ALA A 59 0.96 11.00 6.41
C ALA A 59 1.44 11.53 5.04
N SER A 60 2.23 12.60 5.02
CA SER A 60 2.93 13.09 3.83
C SER A 60 4.12 12.25 3.36
N LEU A 61 4.36 11.11 4.04
CA LEU A 61 5.46 10.16 3.82
C LEU A 61 6.86 10.71 4.12
N GLN A 62 6.91 11.84 4.81
CA GLN A 62 8.15 12.40 5.35
C GLN A 62 8.47 11.76 6.72
N ASN A 63 9.71 11.94 7.17
CA ASN A 63 10.16 11.51 8.50
C ASN A 63 9.97 10.00 8.79
N LYS A 64 10.15 9.16 7.75
CA LYS A 64 10.08 7.69 7.85
C LYS A 64 11.05 7.16 8.91
N THR A 65 10.50 6.41 9.86
CA THR A 65 11.21 5.82 11.00
C THR A 65 10.92 4.33 11.09
N LEU A 66 11.95 3.53 11.30
CA LEU A 66 11.83 2.09 11.52
C LEU A 66 11.21 1.81 12.91
N ILE A 67 10.13 1.04 12.96
CA ILE A 67 9.52 0.56 14.20
C ILE A 67 10.04 -0.83 14.54
N TYR A 68 9.98 -1.75 13.58
CA TYR A 68 10.41 -3.12 13.78
C TYR A 68 10.79 -3.78 12.45
N SER A 69 11.98 -4.37 12.43
CA SER A 69 12.43 -5.28 11.37
C SER A 69 13.15 -6.42 12.04
N HIS A 70 12.95 -7.63 11.54
CA HIS A 70 13.68 -8.78 12.03
C HIS A 70 13.91 -9.76 10.88
N LYS A 71 15.14 -10.27 10.80
CA LYS A 71 15.50 -11.34 9.90
C LYS A 71 15.55 -12.61 10.72
N GLY A 72 14.56 -13.47 10.56
CA GLY A 72 14.53 -14.80 11.10
C GLY A 72 15.59 -15.70 10.46
N LYS A 73 15.66 -16.95 10.92
CA LYS A 73 16.69 -17.92 10.50
C LYS A 73 16.32 -18.72 9.25
N GLY A 74 15.25 -18.34 8.54
CA GLY A 74 14.73 -19.08 7.38
C GLY A 74 14.10 -20.43 7.75
N ASN A 75 13.03 -20.79 7.03
CA ASN A 75 12.16 -21.94 7.27
C ASN A 75 11.56 -22.01 8.69
N ASP A 76 10.31 -21.58 8.84
CA ASP A 76 9.45 -22.44 9.65
C ASP A 76 9.40 -23.81 8.95
N SER A 77 9.14 -24.89 9.65
CA SER A 77 9.19 -26.24 9.07
C SER A 77 8.14 -26.50 7.96
N TYR A 78 7.43 -25.46 7.51
CA TYR A 78 6.38 -25.45 6.50
C TYR A 78 6.76 -24.65 5.22
N GLY A 79 7.95 -24.03 5.18
CA GLY A 79 8.43 -23.31 4.00
C GLY A 79 8.16 -21.81 4.01
N ASP A 80 7.63 -21.26 5.10
CA ASP A 80 7.33 -19.84 5.21
C ASP A 80 8.49 -19.05 5.83
N TYR A 81 8.50 -17.75 5.52
CA TYR A 81 9.50 -16.81 6.03
C TYR A 81 9.23 -16.48 7.50
N ASN A 82 10.23 -16.73 8.35
CA ASN A 82 10.26 -16.32 9.75
C ASN A 82 10.51 -14.82 9.94
N ASP A 83 10.31 -14.01 8.90
CA ASP A 83 10.78 -12.61 8.78
C ASP A 83 9.59 -11.65 8.62
N ASN A 84 8.45 -12.05 9.17
CA ASN A 84 7.15 -11.46 8.87
C ASN A 84 6.53 -10.78 10.10
N ILE A 85 5.72 -9.78 9.81
CA ILE A 85 4.81 -9.09 10.72
C ILE A 85 3.41 -9.42 10.21
N ILE A 86 2.62 -10.12 11.01
CA ILE A 86 1.28 -10.56 10.58
C ILE A 86 0.25 -9.48 10.85
N ASP A 87 0.41 -8.67 11.90
CA ASP A 87 -0.60 -7.68 12.28
C ASP A 87 -0.02 -6.56 13.16
N PHE A 88 -0.68 -5.39 13.19
CA PHE A 88 -0.33 -4.28 14.09
C PHE A 88 -1.50 -3.33 14.32
N TYR A 89 -1.52 -2.69 15.49
CA TYR A 89 -2.46 -1.62 15.80
C TYR A 89 -1.91 -0.63 16.85
N TYR A 90 -2.28 0.63 16.73
CA TYR A 90 -1.94 1.72 17.61
C TYR A 90 -3.10 2.03 18.56
N ASP A 91 -2.80 2.05 19.85
CA ASP A 91 -3.71 2.58 20.85
C ASP A 91 -3.38 4.06 21.13
N LYS A 92 -4.31 4.94 20.73
CA LYS A 92 -4.19 6.39 20.97
C LYS A 92 -4.14 6.73 22.46
N THR A 93 -4.80 5.96 23.32
CA THR A 93 -4.91 6.25 24.75
C THR A 93 -3.57 6.08 25.45
N SER A 94 -2.92 4.92 25.23
CA SER A 94 -1.60 4.63 25.81
C SER A 94 -0.44 5.19 24.99
N LYS A 95 -0.70 5.67 23.77
CA LYS A 95 0.31 6.08 22.77
C LYS A 95 1.32 4.97 22.49
N THR A 96 0.78 3.79 22.16
CA THR A 96 1.55 2.55 22.01
C THR A 96 1.18 1.87 20.72
N ILE A 97 2.18 1.50 19.91
CA ILE A 97 2.00 0.58 18.79
C ILE A 97 2.16 -0.84 19.30
N TYR A 98 1.21 -1.70 18.98
CA TYR A 98 1.24 -3.14 19.20
C TYR A 98 1.41 -3.83 17.85
N PHE A 99 2.18 -4.90 17.81
CA PHE A 99 2.37 -5.65 16.58
C PHE A 99 2.70 -7.11 16.85
N ILE A 100 2.24 -7.99 15.97
CA ILE A 100 2.49 -9.41 16.01
C ILE A 100 3.57 -9.73 14.98
N ALA A 101 4.68 -10.30 15.47
CA ALA A 101 5.77 -10.72 14.62
C ALA A 101 6.27 -12.11 15.02
N MET A 102 6.85 -12.82 14.05
CA MET A 102 7.47 -14.11 14.31
C MET A 102 8.66 -13.92 15.25
N ASN A 103 8.73 -14.71 16.32
CA ASN A 103 9.79 -14.65 17.31
C ASN A 103 10.17 -16.07 17.74
N ASN A 104 11.35 -16.54 17.32
CA ASN A 104 11.84 -17.89 17.60
C ASN A 104 10.83 -19.00 17.24
N GLY A 105 10.16 -18.88 16.09
CA GLY A 105 9.20 -19.87 15.59
C GLY A 105 7.79 -19.77 16.18
N SER A 106 7.48 -18.74 16.96
CA SER A 106 6.14 -18.47 17.46
C SER A 106 5.71 -17.02 17.18
N TRP A 107 4.51 -16.84 16.67
CA TRP A 107 3.88 -15.52 16.50
C TRP A 107 3.67 -14.88 17.87
N SER A 108 4.30 -13.74 18.09
CA SER A 108 4.36 -13.08 19.39
C SER A 108 3.90 -11.64 19.30
N LEU A 109 3.17 -11.19 20.31
CA LEU A 109 2.71 -9.83 20.46
C LEU A 109 3.79 -8.98 21.14
N PHE A 110 4.15 -7.90 20.48
CA PHE A 110 5.05 -6.87 20.97
C PHE A 110 4.31 -5.55 21.16
N SER A 111 4.91 -4.67 21.95
CA SER A 111 4.49 -3.27 22.08
C SER A 111 5.69 -2.34 22.02
N LEU A 112 5.48 -1.13 21.57
CA LEU A 112 6.46 -0.04 21.61
C LEU A 112 5.73 1.25 21.91
N LYS A 113 6.06 1.90 23.03
CA LYS A 113 5.48 3.21 23.35
C LYS A 113 6.13 4.29 22.51
N GLU A 114 5.42 5.38 22.24
CA GLU A 114 6.03 6.53 21.57
C GLU A 114 7.31 6.99 22.27
N LYS A 115 8.34 7.29 21.47
CA LYS A 115 9.70 7.70 21.89
C LYS A 115 10.57 6.59 22.50
N GLU A 116 10.05 5.38 22.66
CA GLU A 116 10.88 4.21 22.92
C GLU A 116 11.52 3.71 21.62
N ASN A 117 12.63 3.00 21.74
CA ASN A 117 13.39 2.46 20.61
C ASN A 117 13.51 0.93 20.64
N LYS A 118 12.97 0.28 21.66
CA LYS A 118 13.06 -1.17 21.87
C LYS A 118 11.68 -1.73 22.16
N PRO A 119 11.14 -2.58 21.29
CA PRO A 119 9.88 -3.24 21.55
C PRO A 119 9.95 -4.19 22.74
N THR A 120 8.87 -4.25 23.50
CA THR A 120 8.68 -5.17 24.63
C THR A 120 7.81 -6.33 24.19
N LEU A 121 8.28 -7.57 24.40
CA LEU A 121 7.49 -8.78 24.21
C LEU A 121 6.42 -8.87 25.32
N LEU A 122 5.15 -8.97 24.93
CA LEU A 122 4.02 -9.06 25.86
C LEU A 122 3.49 -10.48 25.98
N GLN A 123 3.34 -11.17 24.85
CA GLN A 123 2.70 -12.48 24.80
C GLN A 123 3.25 -13.29 23.62
N LYS A 124 3.27 -14.62 23.76
CA LYS A 124 3.58 -15.57 22.68
C LYS A 124 2.29 -16.26 22.21
N GLU A 125 2.33 -16.85 21.02
CA GLU A 125 1.23 -17.60 20.41
C GLU A 125 -0.03 -16.75 20.17
N VAL A 126 0.17 -15.54 19.63
CA VAL A 126 -0.91 -14.62 19.24
C VAL A 126 -0.93 -14.51 17.72
N MET A 127 -2.09 -14.72 17.09
CA MET A 127 -2.21 -14.75 15.62
C MET A 127 -2.83 -13.48 15.03
N GLU A 128 -3.71 -12.80 15.75
CA GLU A 128 -4.42 -11.62 15.23
C GLU A 128 -4.86 -10.68 16.35
N THR A 129 -4.88 -9.39 16.04
CA THR A 129 -5.42 -8.33 16.87
C THR A 129 -6.41 -7.55 16.02
N ASP A 130 -7.69 -7.94 16.03
CA ASP A 130 -8.74 -7.49 15.10
C ASP A 130 -9.13 -5.99 15.25
N LYS A 131 -8.16 -5.07 15.10
CA LYS A 131 -8.30 -3.64 15.43
C LYS A 131 -7.43 -2.75 14.53
N GLY A 132 -7.99 -1.63 14.08
CA GLY A 132 -7.24 -0.37 13.94
C GLY A 132 -6.77 0.08 12.56
N TYR A 133 -7.05 -0.65 11.48
CA TYR A 133 -6.74 -0.19 10.11
C TYR A 133 -7.79 0.79 9.59
N ILE A 134 -7.42 1.58 8.58
CA ILE A 134 -8.39 2.35 7.79
C ILE A 134 -9.47 1.41 7.22
N GLN A 135 -10.71 1.88 7.16
CA GLN A 135 -11.87 1.06 6.82
C GLN A 135 -12.63 1.63 5.63
N ASN A 136 -13.34 0.76 4.92
CA ASN A 136 -14.20 1.13 3.79
C ASN A 136 -15.52 1.81 4.22
N GLN A 137 -15.69 2.08 5.52
CA GLN A 137 -16.84 2.80 6.08
C GLN A 137 -16.33 3.92 7.00
N PHE A 138 -16.88 5.11 6.83
CA PHE A 138 -16.59 6.26 7.69
C PHE A 138 -17.86 7.13 7.83
N ASN A 139 -18.40 7.23 9.05
CA ASN A 139 -19.67 7.91 9.31
C ASN A 139 -20.80 7.41 8.37
N LYS A 140 -21.25 8.25 7.43
CA LYS A 140 -22.30 7.94 6.44
C LYS A 140 -21.73 7.66 5.04
N LEU A 141 -20.41 7.49 4.93
CA LEU A 141 -19.68 7.18 3.71
C LEU A 141 -19.34 5.70 3.70
N THR A 142 -19.62 5.03 2.58
CA THR A 142 -19.16 3.68 2.31
C THR A 142 -18.55 3.63 0.93
N VAL A 143 -17.36 3.05 0.80
CA VAL A 143 -16.73 2.82 -0.50
C VAL A 143 -16.82 1.34 -0.86
N SER A 144 -17.02 1.05 -2.14
CA SER A 144 -17.01 -0.31 -2.68
C SER A 144 -16.39 -0.37 -4.07
N SER A 145 -15.95 -1.56 -4.47
CA SER A 145 -15.56 -1.84 -5.86
C SER A 145 -16.64 -2.67 -6.55
N LYS A 146 -17.03 -2.27 -7.77
CA LYS A 146 -17.93 -3.04 -8.63
C LYS A 146 -17.38 -3.06 -10.05
N LYS A 147 -17.11 -4.26 -10.59
CA LYS A 147 -16.52 -4.45 -11.92
C LYS A 147 -15.26 -3.60 -12.14
N GLY A 148 -14.38 -3.58 -11.13
CA GLY A 148 -13.10 -2.86 -11.14
C GLY A 148 -13.21 -1.35 -10.97
N SER A 149 -14.42 -0.78 -10.89
CA SER A 149 -14.65 0.66 -10.67
C SER A 149 -14.94 0.93 -9.19
N LEU A 150 -14.55 2.11 -8.69
CA LEU A 150 -14.84 2.56 -7.32
C LEU A 150 -16.14 3.35 -7.26
N TYR A 151 -16.96 3.04 -6.25
CA TYR A 151 -18.22 3.70 -5.95
C TYR A 151 -18.20 4.21 -4.51
N LEU A 152 -18.73 5.43 -4.32
CA LEU A 152 -18.96 6.04 -3.03
C LEU A 152 -20.46 6.12 -2.78
N LEU A 153 -20.92 5.50 -1.70
CA LEU A 153 -22.25 5.66 -1.15
C LEU A 153 -22.21 6.73 -0.07
N GLU A 154 -22.98 7.79 -0.26
CA GLU A 154 -23.07 8.93 0.66
C GLU A 154 -24.55 9.24 0.92
N ASN A 155 -24.98 9.12 2.18
CA ASN A 155 -26.37 9.36 2.57
C ASN A 155 -27.40 8.57 1.74
N GLY A 156 -27.07 7.33 1.35
CA GLY A 156 -27.94 6.48 0.52
C GLY A 156 -27.85 6.72 -0.99
N ASN A 157 -27.10 7.74 -1.44
CA ASN A 157 -26.87 8.01 -2.85
C ASN A 157 -25.51 7.46 -3.28
N GLU A 158 -25.51 6.55 -4.25
CA GLU A 158 -24.29 5.98 -4.80
C GLU A 158 -23.83 6.75 -6.03
N LYS A 159 -22.55 7.12 -6.07
CA LYS A 159 -21.89 7.71 -7.25
C LYS A 159 -20.63 6.95 -7.60
N THR A 160 -20.35 6.81 -8.89
CA THR A 160 -19.04 6.32 -9.35
C THR A 160 -18.01 7.42 -9.17
N ILE A 161 -16.97 7.15 -8.38
CA ILE A 161 -15.87 8.09 -8.13
C ILE A 161 -14.63 7.79 -8.97
N LYS A 162 -14.47 6.54 -9.43
CA LYS A 162 -13.41 6.17 -10.36
C LYS A 162 -13.87 5.03 -11.27
N LYS A 163 -13.96 5.30 -12.57
CA LYS A 163 -14.41 4.30 -13.55
C LYS A 163 -13.22 3.55 -14.13
N PHE A 164 -13.32 2.22 -14.16
CA PHE A 164 -12.40 1.35 -14.88
C PHE A 164 -12.93 1.11 -16.29
N TYR A 165 -12.03 1.18 -17.28
CA TYR A 165 -12.38 1.12 -18.70
C TYR A 165 -11.76 -0.09 -19.42
N GLY A 166 -11.06 -0.96 -18.69
CA GLY A 166 -10.39 -2.13 -19.25
C GLY A 166 -11.21 -3.42 -19.22
N LEU A 167 -10.56 -4.52 -19.58
CA LEU A 167 -11.07 -5.87 -19.39
C LEU A 167 -10.96 -6.24 -17.90
N TYR A 168 -12.10 -6.25 -17.22
CA TYR A 168 -12.17 -6.53 -15.80
C TYR A 168 -11.94 -8.01 -15.50
N ASP A 169 -11.03 -8.27 -14.57
CA ASP A 169 -10.80 -9.54 -13.89
C ASP A 169 -10.55 -9.21 -12.42
N GLU A 170 -11.29 -9.85 -11.52
CA GLU A 170 -11.26 -9.57 -10.09
C GLU A 170 -9.87 -9.74 -9.45
N LYS A 171 -9.01 -10.60 -10.01
CA LYS A 171 -7.68 -10.86 -9.48
C LYS A 171 -6.60 -9.99 -10.09
N PHE A 172 -6.81 -9.53 -11.32
CA PHE A 172 -5.72 -8.97 -12.13
C PHE A 172 -5.98 -7.55 -12.61
N THR A 173 -7.19 -7.00 -12.54
CA THR A 173 -7.45 -5.64 -13.01
C THR A 173 -8.46 -4.87 -12.17
N GLY A 174 -8.44 -3.55 -12.32
CA GLY A 174 -9.35 -2.64 -11.64
C GLY A 174 -8.79 -2.04 -10.36
N TYR A 175 -9.69 -1.48 -9.57
CA TYR A 175 -9.41 -0.77 -8.34
C TYR A 175 -10.06 -1.47 -7.15
N GLN A 176 -9.37 -1.48 -6.01
CA GLN A 176 -9.86 -2.03 -4.76
C GLN A 176 -9.72 -1.00 -3.64
N PRO A 177 -10.78 -0.63 -2.92
CA PRO A 177 -10.66 0.30 -1.82
C PRO A 177 -9.97 -0.36 -0.63
N ILE A 178 -9.10 0.39 0.04
CA ILE A 178 -8.43 -0.02 1.29
C ILE A 178 -9.15 0.62 2.47
N GLY A 179 -9.38 1.94 2.42
CA GLY A 179 -10.18 2.62 3.43
C GLY A 179 -10.04 4.14 3.43
N PHE A 180 -10.84 4.80 4.27
CA PHE A 180 -10.84 6.25 4.43
C PHE A 180 -9.76 6.76 5.38
N SER A 181 -9.30 8.00 5.16
CA SER A 181 -8.53 8.74 6.16
C SER A 181 -9.33 8.95 7.45
N PRO A 182 -8.68 9.22 8.60
CA PRO A 182 -9.38 9.39 9.88
C PRO A 182 -10.34 10.59 9.93
N ASP A 183 -10.19 11.56 9.03
CA ASP A 183 -11.09 12.69 8.87
C ASP A 183 -12.12 12.50 7.74
N GLY A 184 -12.06 11.38 7.01
CA GLY A 184 -12.96 11.04 5.92
C GLY A 184 -12.81 11.87 4.65
N LYS A 185 -11.79 12.73 4.54
CA LYS A 185 -11.57 13.57 3.35
C LYS A 185 -10.89 12.82 2.21
N TYR A 186 -10.14 11.77 2.54
CA TYR A 186 -9.35 11.02 1.58
C TYR A 186 -9.74 9.54 1.56
N LEU A 187 -9.57 8.92 0.40
CA LEU A 187 -9.75 7.48 0.19
C LEU A 187 -8.44 6.86 -0.27
N VAL A 188 -7.98 5.84 0.44
CA VAL A 188 -6.87 4.99 0.01
C VAL A 188 -7.41 3.80 -0.78
N TYR A 189 -6.83 3.53 -1.93
CA TYR A 189 -7.22 2.43 -2.81
C TYR A 189 -6.01 1.81 -3.51
N HIS A 190 -6.08 0.52 -3.79
CA HIS A 190 -5.12 -0.19 -4.62
C HIS A 190 -5.57 -0.19 -6.09
N SER A 191 -4.62 -0.08 -7.01
CA SER A 191 -4.82 -0.10 -8.45
C SER A 191 -3.87 -1.11 -9.07
N MET A 192 -4.40 -2.03 -9.88
CA MET A 192 -3.57 -2.91 -10.69
C MET A 192 -2.89 -2.20 -11.87
N GLU A 193 -3.26 -0.95 -12.16
CA GLU A 193 -2.70 -0.06 -13.21
C GLU A 193 -2.87 -0.53 -14.66
N HIS A 194 -3.16 -1.80 -14.89
CA HIS A 194 -3.35 -2.37 -16.21
C HIS A 194 -4.82 -2.40 -16.61
N LEU A 195 -5.04 -2.18 -17.91
CA LEU A 195 -6.35 -2.29 -18.54
C LEU A 195 -6.70 -3.74 -18.91
N THR A 196 -5.76 -4.67 -18.83
CA THR A 196 -5.99 -6.09 -19.16
C THR A 196 -5.20 -7.00 -18.21
N PRO A 197 -5.70 -8.21 -17.91
CA PRO A 197 -4.99 -9.16 -17.04
C PRO A 197 -3.58 -9.51 -17.54
N PHE A 198 -3.39 -9.52 -18.85
CA PHE A 198 -2.10 -9.81 -19.47
C PHE A 198 -1.02 -8.78 -19.09
N GLY A 199 -1.38 -7.49 -19.03
CA GLY A 199 -0.47 -6.45 -18.57
C GLY A 199 0.02 -6.69 -17.15
N THR A 200 -0.92 -7.01 -16.24
CA THR A 200 -0.64 -7.30 -14.83
C THR A 200 0.25 -8.53 -14.66
N LEU A 201 -0.02 -9.60 -15.41
CA LEU A 201 0.79 -10.81 -15.39
C LEU A 201 2.22 -10.53 -15.86
N LEU A 202 2.38 -9.79 -16.97
CA LEU A 202 3.69 -9.41 -17.48
C LEU A 202 4.48 -8.58 -16.47
N GLU A 203 3.84 -7.60 -15.81
CA GLU A 203 4.50 -6.82 -14.76
C GLU A 203 4.93 -7.72 -13.60
N GLY A 204 4.06 -8.62 -13.14
CA GLY A 204 4.40 -9.57 -12.08
C GLY A 204 5.63 -10.41 -12.40
N PHE A 205 5.78 -10.87 -13.65
CA PHE A 205 6.96 -11.64 -14.08
C PHE A 205 8.25 -10.83 -14.08
N VAL A 206 8.18 -9.53 -14.36
CA VAL A 206 9.36 -8.67 -14.50
C VAL A 206 9.76 -8.04 -13.17
N ASN A 207 8.78 -7.56 -12.40
CA ASN A 207 8.98 -6.71 -11.23
C ASN A 207 8.70 -7.43 -9.90
N ASN A 208 8.15 -8.65 -9.90
CA ASN A 208 7.68 -9.34 -8.69
C ASN A 208 6.72 -8.48 -7.83
N SER A 209 6.01 -7.53 -8.44
CA SER A 209 5.03 -6.67 -7.80
C SER A 209 3.80 -6.54 -8.70
N PHE A 210 2.64 -6.28 -8.08
CA PHE A 210 1.36 -6.13 -8.76
C PHE A 210 0.70 -4.84 -8.30
N GLY A 211 0.58 -3.89 -9.22
CA GLY A 211 -0.13 -2.64 -8.97
C GLY A 211 0.58 -1.72 -7.98
N ASN A 212 -0.15 -0.68 -7.58
CA ASN A 212 0.31 0.33 -6.64
C ASN A 212 -0.88 0.84 -5.82
N THR A 213 -0.56 1.33 -4.62
CA THR A 213 -1.53 1.97 -3.74
C THR A 213 -1.53 3.48 -3.92
N TYR A 214 -2.73 4.05 -3.92
CA TYR A 214 -3.03 5.44 -4.21
C TYR A 214 -3.89 6.04 -3.10
N ILE A 215 -3.80 7.35 -2.96
CA ILE A 215 -4.71 8.14 -2.15
C ILE A 215 -5.45 9.15 -3.04
N MET A 216 -6.76 9.29 -2.82
CA MET A 216 -7.66 10.18 -3.55
C MET A 216 -8.24 11.23 -2.62
N ASP A 217 -8.20 12.50 -3.02
CA ASP A 217 -8.98 13.57 -2.39
C ASP A 217 -10.43 13.47 -2.89
N LEU A 218 -11.37 13.31 -1.97
CA LEU A 218 -12.79 13.12 -2.31
C LEU A 218 -13.50 14.42 -2.73
N SER A 219 -12.87 15.58 -2.60
CA SER A 219 -13.40 16.86 -3.07
C SER A 219 -13.03 17.13 -4.53
N THR A 220 -11.81 16.77 -4.94
CA THR A 220 -11.30 17.01 -6.30
C THR A 220 -11.34 15.76 -7.18
N MET A 221 -11.41 14.57 -6.59
CA MET A 221 -11.24 13.26 -7.23
C MET A 221 -9.84 13.02 -7.81
N GLU A 222 -8.90 13.92 -7.53
CA GLU A 222 -7.50 13.75 -7.88
C GLU A 222 -6.88 12.64 -7.03
N SER A 223 -5.91 11.93 -7.59
CA SER A 223 -5.21 10.84 -6.91
C SER A 223 -3.71 10.99 -7.04
N ALA A 224 -2.99 10.59 -6.01
CA ALA A 224 -1.53 10.53 -5.96
C ALA A 224 -1.08 9.14 -5.52
N LYS A 225 0.10 8.70 -5.99
CA LYS A 225 0.71 7.46 -5.50
C LYS A 225 1.04 7.62 -4.01
N PHE A 226 0.78 6.57 -3.23
CA PHE A 226 0.92 6.59 -1.77
C PHE A 226 1.86 5.46 -1.29
N ILE A 227 1.62 4.94 -0.10
CA ILE A 227 2.33 3.80 0.50
C ILE A 227 1.88 2.52 -0.17
N ASP A 228 2.82 1.75 -0.71
CA ASP A 228 2.51 0.42 -1.25
C ASP A 228 2.33 -0.63 -0.14
N ALA A 229 1.22 -0.51 0.59
CA ALA A 229 0.85 -1.39 1.69
C ALA A 229 -0.67 -1.55 1.78
N TYR A 230 -1.14 -2.76 2.11
CA TYR A 230 -2.56 -3.04 2.35
C TYR A 230 -2.97 -2.83 3.80
N LYS A 231 -2.05 -3.04 4.74
CA LYS A 231 -2.25 -2.77 6.17
C LYS A 231 -1.72 -1.37 6.46
N ILE A 232 -2.62 -0.41 6.56
CA ILE A 232 -2.31 0.99 6.87
C ILE A 232 -3.13 1.39 8.07
N GLN A 233 -2.45 1.84 9.12
CA GLN A 233 -3.08 2.49 10.24
C GLN A 233 -2.75 3.96 10.22
N TRP A 234 -3.78 4.79 10.20
CA TRP A 234 -3.64 6.24 10.12
C TRP A 234 -4.26 6.88 11.35
N ILE A 235 -3.51 7.76 12.00
CA ILE A 235 -3.90 8.49 13.19
C ILE A 235 -3.76 9.99 12.93
N ILE A 236 -4.84 10.74 13.17
CA ILE A 236 -4.81 12.19 13.38
C ILE A 236 -4.95 12.41 14.89
N ASP A 237 -4.15 13.35 15.43
CA ASP A 237 -4.16 13.77 16.84
C ASP A 237 -5.34 14.70 17.15
#